data_AF-A0A2E7EDU8-F1
#
_entry.id   AF-A0A2E7EDU8-F1
#
_cell.length_a   1.000
_cell.length_b   1.000
_cell.length_c   1.000
_cell.angle_alpha   90.00
_cell.angle_beta   90.00
_cell.angle_gamma   90.00
#
_symmetry.space_group_name_H-M   'P 1'
#
loop_
_entity.id
_entity.type
_entity.pdbx_description
1 polymer ?
#
loop_
_entity_poly.entity_id
_entity_poly.type
_entity_poly.pdbx_seq_one_letter_code
_entity_poly.pdbx_strand_id
1 'polypeptide(L)'
;MKKMLSFLLCVLACDAFALGAPRVGEFEILGKTWFLVGLTNADELAGGVTVRNGTRLEMKVATDKVSPRRFRQMWLDAMAVAQGEATWATYEQEFDTFFNLVKAPLKQGDIVGFERTDSGVSVTINHYEHANLAHGFLEMMVQSLTARIAPVPGVKQGLLGELPADQQKQLAKAFQQDEISLQRISETSRWLRFPSKAQFSQL
;
A
#
# COMPACT_ATOMS: atom_id res chain seq x y z
N MET A 1 -32.51 -48.77 -9.31
CA MET A 1 -31.18 -49.11 -8.75
C MET A 1 -30.45 -47.81 -8.39
N LYS A 2 -29.59 -47.88 -7.38
CA LYS A 2 -29.10 -46.78 -6.56
C LYS A 2 -28.12 -45.83 -7.29
N LYS A 3 -28.27 -44.55 -6.93
CA LYS A 3 -27.36 -43.39 -7.02
C LYS A 3 -25.86 -43.72 -7.04
N MET A 4 -25.09 -42.98 -7.84
CA MET A 4 -23.86 -42.34 -7.36
C MET A 4 -23.52 -41.15 -8.25
N LEU A 5 -23.89 -39.97 -7.78
CA LEU A 5 -23.45 -38.68 -8.31
C LEU A 5 -22.17 -38.34 -7.54
N SER A 6 -21.01 -38.59 -8.13
CA SER A 6 -19.72 -38.14 -7.57
C SER A 6 -19.61 -36.63 -7.77
N PHE A 7 -19.85 -35.89 -6.68
CA PHE A 7 -19.53 -34.48 -6.60
C PHE A 7 -18.01 -34.35 -6.40
N LEU A 8 -17.30 -33.99 -7.46
CA LEU A 8 -15.88 -33.67 -7.39
C LEU A 8 -15.74 -32.31 -6.69
N LEU A 9 -15.43 -32.34 -5.40
CA LEU A 9 -15.12 -31.17 -4.60
C LEU A 9 -13.75 -30.64 -5.07
N CYS A 10 -13.75 -29.67 -5.97
CA CYS A 10 -12.55 -28.93 -6.35
C CYS A 10 -12.21 -28.00 -5.17
N VAL A 11 -11.41 -28.50 -4.23
CA VAL A 11 -10.79 -27.68 -3.19
C VAL A 11 -9.76 -26.81 -3.92
N LEU A 12 -10.13 -25.55 -4.16
CA LEU A 12 -9.16 -24.50 -4.47
C LEU A 12 -8.22 -24.41 -3.27
N ALA A 13 -7.07 -25.09 -3.37
CA ALA A 13 -5.91 -24.79 -2.58
C ALA A 13 -5.50 -23.37 -2.97
N CYS A 14 -6.00 -22.39 -2.22
CA CYS A 14 -5.41 -21.07 -2.19
C CYS A 14 -4.05 -21.29 -1.52
N ASP A 15 -2.99 -21.36 -2.33
CA ASP A 15 -1.62 -21.31 -1.83
C ASP A 15 -1.47 -19.97 -1.12
N ALA A 16 -1.72 -19.98 0.19
CA ALA A 16 -1.25 -18.96 1.10
C ALA A 16 0.27 -19.13 1.14
N PHE A 17 0.97 -18.62 0.12
CA PHE A 17 2.38 -18.33 0.22
C PHE A 17 2.55 -17.54 1.50
N ALA A 18 3.25 -18.12 2.47
CA ALA A 18 3.63 -17.47 3.70
C ALA A 18 4.64 -16.36 3.34
N LEU A 19 4.11 -15.27 2.79
CA LEU A 19 4.75 -13.98 2.76
C LEU A 19 5.20 -13.71 4.21
N GLY A 20 6.51 -13.53 4.43
CA GLY A 20 7.06 -13.32 5.76
C GLY A 20 6.29 -12.23 6.53
N ALA A 21 6.28 -12.31 7.86
CA ALA A 21 5.55 -11.33 8.67
C ALA A 21 5.93 -9.89 8.26
N PRO A 22 4.95 -8.99 8.07
CA PRO A 22 5.22 -7.64 7.57
C PRO A 22 6.14 -6.90 8.56
N ARG A 23 7.12 -6.18 8.01
CA ARG A 23 7.83 -5.12 8.74
C ARG A 23 6.94 -3.89 8.72
N VAL A 24 6.68 -3.29 9.88
CA VAL A 24 5.61 -2.30 10.06
C VAL A 24 6.14 -1.11 10.81
N GLY A 25 5.89 0.09 10.29
CA GLY A 25 6.18 1.35 10.94
C GLY A 25 4.97 2.27 10.97
N GLU A 26 5.07 3.34 11.77
CA GLU A 26 4.00 4.31 11.95
C GLU A 26 4.25 5.55 11.12
N PHE A 27 3.29 5.89 10.25
CA PHE A 27 3.27 7.16 9.56
C PHE A 27 2.64 8.21 10.50
N GLU A 28 3.52 8.87 11.25
CA GLU A 28 3.14 9.89 12.23
C GLU A 28 3.41 11.30 11.72
N ILE A 29 2.45 12.21 11.94
CA ILE A 29 2.67 13.66 11.77
C ILE A 29 2.20 14.34 13.05
N LEU A 30 3.11 15.10 13.69
CA LEU A 30 2.85 15.89 14.90
C LEU A 30 2.25 15.06 16.05
N GLY A 31 2.81 13.88 16.35
CA GLY A 31 2.32 13.03 17.45
C GLY A 31 1.07 12.22 17.12
N LYS A 32 0.55 12.31 15.89
CA LYS A 32 -0.64 11.58 15.46
C LYS A 32 -0.29 10.55 14.39
N THR A 33 -0.56 9.27 14.67
CA THR A 33 -0.47 8.18 13.70
C THR A 33 -1.63 8.25 12.70
N TRP A 34 -1.30 8.43 11.43
CA TRP A 34 -2.27 8.48 10.33
C TRP A 34 -2.41 7.13 9.65
N PHE A 35 -1.30 6.42 9.48
CA PHE A 35 -1.25 5.09 8.88
C PHE A 35 -0.30 4.18 9.63
N LEU A 36 -0.62 2.90 9.66
CA LEU A 36 0.37 1.84 9.82
C LEU A 36 0.85 1.44 8.42
N VAL A 37 2.16 1.41 8.21
CA VAL A 37 2.75 1.10 6.91
C VAL A 37 3.50 -0.22 7.02
N GLY A 38 3.05 -1.23 6.27
CA GLY A 38 3.63 -2.57 6.24
C GLY A 38 4.38 -2.82 4.94
N LEU A 39 5.52 -3.48 5.04
CA LEU A 39 6.30 -3.94 3.90
C LEU A 39 6.56 -5.45 4.03
N THR A 40 6.29 -6.16 2.94
CA THR A 40 6.38 -7.61 2.89
C THR A 40 7.15 -8.07 1.66
N ASN A 41 7.85 -9.21 1.78
CA ASN A 41 8.62 -9.83 0.70
C ASN A 41 9.63 -8.86 0.07
N ALA A 42 10.36 -8.14 0.93
CA ALA A 42 11.41 -7.22 0.57
C ALA A 42 12.65 -7.50 1.41
N ASP A 43 13.80 -7.52 0.76
CA ASP A 43 15.08 -7.78 1.41
C ASP A 43 15.75 -6.46 1.78
N GLU A 44 16.39 -6.41 2.94
CA GLU A 44 17.24 -5.29 3.32
C GLU A 44 18.66 -5.57 2.82
N LEU A 45 19.22 -4.63 2.04
CA LEU A 45 20.59 -4.73 1.56
C LEU A 45 21.27 -3.37 1.76
N ALA A 46 22.39 -3.36 2.50
CA ALA A 46 23.24 -2.19 2.70
C ALA A 46 22.48 -0.91 3.18
N GLY A 47 21.51 -1.06 4.08
CA GLY A 47 20.73 0.06 4.62
C GLY A 47 19.63 0.60 3.68
N GLY A 48 19.31 -0.15 2.62
CA GLY A 48 18.19 0.10 1.72
C GLY A 48 17.30 -1.12 1.57
N VAL A 49 16.12 -0.93 0.99
CA VAL A 49 15.14 -1.99 0.72
C VAL A 49 15.17 -2.34 -0.76
N THR A 50 15.32 -3.62 -1.08
CA THR A 50 15.21 -4.13 -2.45
C THR A 50 13.76 -4.54 -2.75
N VAL A 51 13.19 -3.96 -3.80
CA VAL A 51 11.87 -4.32 -4.34
C VAL A 51 12.04 -5.35 -5.44
N ARG A 52 11.23 -6.40 -5.41
CA ARG A 52 11.16 -7.49 -6.39
C ARG A 52 9.72 -7.90 -6.63
N ASN A 53 9.47 -8.79 -7.60
CA ASN A 53 8.11 -9.26 -7.85
C ASN A 53 7.53 -9.94 -6.60
N GLY A 54 6.29 -9.59 -6.28
CA GLY A 54 5.60 -9.94 -5.04
C GLY A 54 5.99 -9.09 -3.83
N THR A 55 6.89 -8.11 -3.95
CA THR A 55 7.10 -7.11 -2.88
C THR A 55 5.83 -6.28 -2.74
N ARG A 56 5.36 -6.13 -1.50
CA ARG A 56 4.10 -5.46 -1.20
C ARG A 56 4.28 -4.41 -0.12
N LEU A 57 3.88 -3.17 -0.42
CA LEU A 57 3.81 -2.05 0.53
C LEU A 57 2.34 -1.73 0.77
N GLU A 58 1.91 -1.73 2.03
CA GLU A 58 0.53 -1.49 2.41
C GLU A 58 0.42 -0.40 3.45
N MET A 59 -0.64 0.40 3.33
CA MET A 59 -0.89 1.56 4.17
C MET A 59 -2.29 1.40 4.74
N LYS A 60 -2.36 1.05 6.02
CA LYS A 60 -3.61 0.88 6.75
C LYS A 60 -3.95 2.15 7.52
N VAL A 61 -5.14 2.68 7.32
CA VAL A 61 -5.57 3.91 7.99
C VAL A 61 -5.76 3.68 9.49
N ALA A 62 -5.00 4.40 10.31
CA ALA A 62 -5.02 4.29 11.77
C ALA A 62 -5.93 5.34 12.46
N THR A 63 -6.44 6.32 11.71
CA THR A 63 -7.30 7.39 12.21
C THR A 63 -8.72 7.27 11.65
N ASP A 64 -9.71 7.85 12.32
CA ASP A 64 -11.12 7.80 11.91
C ASP A 64 -11.35 8.13 10.44
N LYS A 65 -10.63 9.14 9.92
CA LYS A 65 -10.86 9.67 8.57
C LYS A 65 -9.65 10.40 7.98
N VAL A 66 -9.39 10.13 6.70
CA VAL A 66 -8.43 10.87 5.87
C VAL A 66 -9.12 11.35 4.60
N SER A 67 -9.24 12.67 4.40
CA SER A 67 -9.83 13.22 3.17
C SER A 67 -8.87 13.06 1.98
N PRO A 68 -9.37 13.02 0.73
CA PRO A 68 -8.52 12.93 -0.46
C PRO A 68 -7.45 14.04 -0.52
N ARG A 69 -7.83 15.28 -0.18
CA ARG A 69 -6.91 16.41 -0.11
C ARG A 69 -5.81 16.18 0.92
N ARG A 70 -6.17 15.70 2.12
CA ARG A 70 -5.18 15.43 3.18
C ARG A 70 -4.28 14.27 2.81
N PHE A 71 -4.83 13.21 2.20
CA PHE A 71 -4.07 12.09 1.66
C PHE A 71 -3.00 12.58 0.67
N ARG A 72 -3.41 13.32 -0.38
CA ARG A 72 -2.48 13.90 -1.36
C ARG A 72 -1.40 14.74 -0.67
N GLN A 73 -1.78 15.65 0.24
CA GLN A 73 -0.82 16.52 0.93
C GLN A 73 0.23 15.73 1.71
N MET A 74 -0.17 14.74 2.51
CA MET A 74 0.77 13.97 3.34
C MET A 74 1.80 13.21 2.49
N TRP A 75 1.38 12.67 1.35
CA TRP A 75 2.29 11.97 0.45
C TRP A 75 3.21 12.94 -0.31
N LEU A 76 2.70 14.07 -0.77
CA LEU A 76 3.54 15.13 -1.35
C LEU A 76 4.62 15.57 -0.35
N ASP A 77 4.24 15.84 0.89
CA ASP A 77 5.16 16.23 1.96
C ASP A 77 6.20 15.13 2.23
N ALA A 78 5.75 13.86 2.26
CA ALA A 78 6.63 12.72 2.49
C ALA A 78 7.69 12.54 1.39
N MET A 79 7.30 12.75 0.13
CA MET A 79 8.15 12.50 -1.03
C MET A 79 9.02 13.71 -1.40
N ALA A 80 8.55 14.93 -1.16
CA ALA A 80 9.29 16.15 -1.48
C ALA A 80 10.63 16.26 -0.75
N VAL A 81 10.74 15.65 0.43
CA VAL A 81 11.99 15.65 1.22
C VAL A 81 13.01 14.65 0.66
N ALA A 82 12.54 13.55 0.09
CA ALA A 82 13.41 12.45 -0.35
C ALA A 82 13.76 12.50 -1.84
N GLN A 83 12.90 13.10 -2.67
CA GLN A 83 12.99 13.03 -4.12
C GLN A 83 13.21 14.41 -4.74
N GLY A 84 14.14 14.47 -5.70
CA GLY A 84 14.41 15.68 -6.48
C GLY A 84 13.39 15.90 -7.62
N GLU A 85 13.43 17.07 -8.23
CA GLU A 85 12.53 17.47 -9.34
C GLU A 85 12.51 16.46 -10.51
N ALA A 86 13.65 15.82 -10.79
CA ALA A 86 13.74 14.82 -11.85
C ALA A 86 12.86 13.58 -11.60
N THR A 87 12.74 13.14 -10.33
CA THR A 87 11.87 12.01 -9.97
C THR A 87 10.40 12.39 -10.14
N TRP A 88 10.04 13.61 -9.75
CA TRP A 88 8.67 14.14 -9.94
C TRP A 88 8.28 14.21 -11.41
N ALA A 89 9.18 14.70 -12.26
CA ALA A 89 8.95 14.74 -13.71
C ALA A 89 8.86 13.33 -14.32
N THR A 90 9.64 12.37 -13.80
CA THR A 90 9.64 10.99 -14.30
C THR A 90 8.32 10.27 -14.00
N TYR A 91 7.72 10.51 -12.82
CA TYR A 91 6.52 9.81 -12.34
C TYR A 91 5.26 10.70 -12.27
N GLU A 92 5.23 11.81 -13.03
CA GLU A 92 4.14 12.79 -12.95
C GLU A 92 2.75 12.14 -13.20
N GLN A 93 2.66 11.30 -14.24
CA GLN A 93 1.41 10.62 -14.60
C GLN A 93 0.99 9.59 -13.54
N GLU A 94 1.95 8.88 -12.95
CA GLU A 94 1.73 7.92 -11.88
C GLU A 94 1.26 8.61 -10.61
N PHE A 95 1.83 9.76 -10.26
CA PHE A 95 1.39 10.57 -9.12
C PHE A 95 -0.04 11.06 -9.30
N ASP A 96 -0.36 11.59 -10.48
CA ASP A 96 -1.72 12.02 -10.77
C ASP A 96 -2.71 10.86 -10.75
N THR A 97 -2.32 9.68 -11.25
CA THR A 97 -3.14 8.48 -11.15
C THR A 97 -3.35 8.08 -9.69
N PHE A 98 -2.26 7.92 -8.92
CA PHE A 98 -2.25 7.53 -7.51
C PHE A 98 -3.13 8.44 -6.64
N PHE A 99 -2.94 9.75 -6.72
CA PHE A 99 -3.71 10.69 -5.92
C PHE A 99 -5.19 10.75 -6.30
N ASN A 100 -5.52 10.46 -7.56
CA ASN A 100 -6.88 10.41 -8.02
C ASN A 100 -7.58 9.08 -7.71
N LEU A 101 -6.91 8.06 -7.15
CA LEU A 101 -7.57 6.81 -6.73
C LEU A 101 -8.54 7.03 -5.56
N VAL A 102 -8.18 7.92 -4.64
CA VAL A 102 -8.97 8.20 -3.42
C VAL A 102 -10.07 9.21 -3.75
N LYS A 103 -11.27 8.71 -4.06
CA LYS A 103 -12.41 9.56 -4.49
C LYS A 103 -13.20 10.17 -3.34
N ALA A 104 -13.20 9.50 -2.20
CA ALA A 104 -13.88 9.94 -0.99
C ALA A 104 -12.97 9.66 0.21
N PRO A 105 -13.30 10.17 1.41
CA PRO A 105 -12.44 9.98 2.57
C PRO A 105 -12.20 8.50 2.87
N LEU A 106 -10.94 8.15 3.09
CA LEU A 106 -10.56 6.88 3.68
C LEU A 106 -10.98 6.89 5.16
N LYS A 107 -11.41 5.74 5.67
CA LYS A 107 -11.85 5.53 7.04
C LYS A 107 -10.85 4.63 7.75
N GLN A 108 -10.87 4.63 9.08
CA GLN A 108 -10.08 3.69 9.87
C GLN A 108 -10.23 2.25 9.35
N GLY A 109 -9.10 1.56 9.23
CA GLY A 109 -9.03 0.19 8.72
C GLY A 109 -8.98 0.06 7.20
N ASP A 110 -9.30 1.10 6.41
CA ASP A 110 -9.10 1.06 4.96
C ASP A 110 -7.61 0.82 4.64
N ILE A 111 -7.36 0.07 3.56
CA ILE A 111 -6.02 -0.29 3.11
C ILE A 111 -5.81 0.24 1.70
N VAL A 112 -4.69 0.94 1.50
CA VAL A 112 -4.14 1.25 0.18
C VAL A 112 -2.86 0.43 0.03
N GLY A 113 -2.82 -0.46 -0.96
CA GLY A 113 -1.71 -1.39 -1.18
C GLY A 113 -1.03 -1.16 -2.52
N PHE A 114 0.27 -1.40 -2.58
CA PHE A 114 1.08 -1.44 -3.79
C PHE A 114 1.75 -2.80 -3.84
N GLU A 115 1.66 -3.48 -4.98
CA GLU A 115 2.30 -4.76 -5.17
C GLU A 115 3.06 -4.76 -6.50
N ARG A 116 4.34 -5.12 -6.43
CA ARG A 116 5.15 -5.32 -7.62
C ARG A 116 4.70 -6.59 -8.35
N THR A 117 4.25 -6.44 -9.58
CA THR A 117 3.87 -7.55 -10.46
C THR A 117 4.81 -7.62 -11.66
N ASP A 118 4.63 -8.63 -12.51
CA ASP A 118 5.36 -8.74 -13.78
C ASP A 118 5.01 -7.62 -14.77
N SER A 119 3.85 -6.98 -14.62
CA SER A 119 3.34 -5.94 -15.54
C SER A 119 3.53 -4.51 -15.05
N GLY A 120 3.92 -4.31 -13.79
CA GLY A 120 4.07 -2.98 -13.19
C GLY A 120 3.90 -3.02 -11.68
N VAL A 121 3.18 -2.04 -11.16
CA VAL A 121 2.79 -1.96 -9.75
C VAL A 121 1.27 -1.92 -9.67
N SER A 122 0.65 -3.00 -9.19
CA SER A 122 -0.79 -3.03 -8.93
C SER A 122 -1.08 -2.21 -7.67
N VAL A 123 -1.94 -1.20 -7.79
CA VAL A 123 -2.37 -0.38 -6.68
C VAL A 123 -3.79 -0.76 -6.30
N THR A 124 -3.98 -1.18 -5.06
CA THR A 124 -5.26 -1.66 -4.54
C THR A 124 -5.82 -0.71 -3.49
N ILE A 125 -7.14 -0.62 -3.43
CA ILE A 125 -7.86 -0.06 -2.28
C ILE A 125 -8.84 -1.11 -1.81
N ASN A 126 -8.71 -1.54 -0.55
CA ASN A 126 -9.56 -2.56 0.07
C ASN A 126 -9.72 -3.81 -0.82
N HIS A 127 -8.60 -4.38 -1.26
CA HIS A 127 -8.48 -5.62 -2.04
C HIS A 127 -8.84 -5.55 -3.54
N TYR A 128 -9.35 -4.43 -4.04
CA TYR A 128 -9.59 -4.26 -5.49
C TYR A 128 -8.47 -3.46 -6.13
N GLU A 129 -7.99 -3.91 -7.28
CA GLU A 129 -7.06 -3.13 -8.12
C GLU A 129 -7.75 -1.89 -8.68
N HIS A 130 -7.13 -0.73 -8.49
CA HIS A 130 -7.62 0.58 -8.94
C HIS A 130 -6.70 1.21 -10.00
N ALA A 131 -5.45 0.80 -10.07
CA ALA A 131 -4.51 1.22 -11.09
C ALA A 131 -3.38 0.21 -11.24
N ASN A 132 -2.72 0.26 -12.39
CA ASN A 132 -1.43 -0.35 -12.62
C ASN A 132 -0.45 0.77 -12.99
N LEU A 133 0.60 0.97 -12.19
CA LEU A 133 1.59 2.03 -12.35
C LEU A 133 2.91 1.48 -12.90
N ALA A 134 3.78 2.37 -13.35
CA ALA A 134 5.11 2.00 -13.81
C ALA A 134 5.88 1.18 -12.75
N HIS A 135 6.67 0.22 -13.24
CA HIS A 135 7.47 -0.69 -12.41
C HIS A 135 8.21 0.04 -11.29
N GLY A 136 9.03 1.04 -11.62
CA GLY A 136 9.88 1.75 -10.65
C GLY A 136 9.15 2.61 -9.61
N PHE A 137 7.82 2.72 -9.70
CA PHE A 137 7.05 3.55 -8.77
C PHE A 137 7.11 3.03 -7.34
N LEU A 138 7.07 1.70 -7.14
CA LEU A 138 7.14 1.11 -5.80
C LEU A 138 8.52 1.30 -5.18
N GLU A 139 9.58 1.11 -5.95
CA GLU A 139 10.96 1.39 -5.56
C GLU A 139 11.09 2.83 -5.08
N MET A 140 10.58 3.78 -5.85
CA MET A 140 10.59 5.21 -5.50
C MET A 140 9.81 5.49 -4.20
N MET A 141 8.61 4.91 -4.04
CA MET A 141 7.81 5.06 -2.82
C MET A 141 8.55 4.53 -1.59
N VAL A 142 9.11 3.32 -1.69
CA VAL A 142 9.87 2.69 -0.60
C VAL A 142 11.11 3.52 -0.26
N GLN A 143 11.89 3.92 -1.26
CA GLN A 143 13.08 4.77 -1.06
C GLN A 143 12.74 6.09 -0.37
N SER A 144 11.60 6.69 -0.71
CA SER A 144 11.15 7.94 -0.10
C SER A 144 10.82 7.75 1.39
N LEU A 145 10.19 6.63 1.74
CA LEU A 145 9.82 6.30 3.12
C LEU A 145 11.02 5.85 3.98
N THR A 146 12.07 5.33 3.35
CA THR A 146 13.28 4.86 4.05
C THR A 146 14.49 5.78 3.89
N ALA A 147 14.30 6.98 3.32
CA ALA A 147 15.36 7.94 3.08
C ALA A 147 16.10 8.32 4.38
N ARG A 148 17.37 8.74 4.26
CA ARG A 148 18.19 9.13 5.43
C ARG A 148 17.52 10.20 6.28
N ILE A 149 16.93 11.20 5.63
CA ILE A 149 16.14 12.27 6.24
C ILE A 149 14.66 12.00 5.87
N ALA A 150 14.10 10.94 6.43
CA ALA A 150 12.68 10.65 6.24
C ALA A 150 11.84 11.59 7.12
N PRO A 151 10.81 12.26 6.59
CA PRO A 151 9.91 13.09 7.39
C PRO A 151 9.07 12.26 8.38
N VAL A 152 9.00 10.95 8.17
CA VAL A 152 8.28 9.98 8.99
C VAL A 152 9.24 8.91 9.53
N PRO A 153 10.08 9.24 10.54
CA PRO A 153 11.13 8.34 11.04
C PRO A 153 10.59 7.01 11.56
N GLY A 154 9.39 6.97 12.13
CA GLY A 154 8.73 5.74 12.59
C GLY A 154 8.45 4.74 11.46
N VAL A 155 8.14 5.22 10.25
CA VAL A 155 8.01 4.36 9.07
C VAL A 155 9.36 3.75 8.73
N LYS A 156 10.39 4.58 8.57
CA LYS A 156 11.74 4.11 8.24
C LYS A 156 12.20 3.04 9.22
N GLN A 157 12.14 3.32 10.52
CA GLN A 157 12.60 2.40 11.56
C GLN A 157 11.84 1.08 11.49
N GLY A 158 10.51 1.13 11.31
CA GLY A 158 9.70 -0.09 11.19
C GLY A 158 10.01 -0.89 9.93
N LEU A 159 10.14 -0.23 8.78
CA LEU A 159 10.39 -0.90 7.50
C LEU A 159 11.81 -1.47 7.38
N LEU A 160 12.78 -0.87 8.07
CA LEU A 160 14.17 -1.35 8.16
C LEU A 160 14.41 -2.29 9.37
N GLY A 161 13.36 -2.60 10.15
CA GLY A 161 13.52 -3.50 11.30
C GLY A 161 14.39 -2.94 12.43
N GLU A 162 14.53 -1.61 12.52
CA GLU A 162 15.30 -0.90 13.55
C GLU A 162 14.50 -0.75 14.86
N LEU A 163 13.19 -1.06 14.85
CA LEU A 163 12.35 -1.03 16.04
C LEU A 163 12.65 -2.19 17.00
N PRO A 164 12.52 -2.00 18.33
CA PRO A 164 12.55 -3.08 19.30
C PRO A 164 11.55 -4.21 18.95
N ALA A 165 11.95 -5.47 19.17
CA ALA A 165 11.16 -6.63 18.77
C ALA A 165 9.72 -6.64 19.32
N ASP A 166 9.53 -6.22 20.58
CA ASP A 166 8.20 -6.14 21.19
C ASP A 166 7.32 -5.08 20.52
N GLN A 167 7.90 -3.92 20.17
CA GLN A 167 7.19 -2.87 19.45
C GLN A 167 6.83 -3.34 18.03
N GLN A 168 7.77 -3.97 17.33
CA GLN A 168 7.53 -4.52 15.99
C GLN A 168 6.40 -5.56 16.01
N LYS A 169 6.36 -6.42 17.04
CA LYS A 169 5.31 -7.43 17.23
C LYS A 169 3.95 -6.79 17.51
N GLN A 170 3.90 -5.72 18.33
CA GLN A 170 2.67 -4.98 18.60
C GLN A 170 2.13 -4.31 17.33
N LEU A 171 3.00 -3.65 16.56
CA LEU A 171 2.63 -3.02 15.29
C LEU A 171 2.17 -4.03 14.25
N ALA A 172 2.87 -5.16 14.10
CA ALA A 172 2.45 -6.23 13.20
C ALA A 172 1.08 -6.80 13.58
N LYS A 173 0.80 -6.95 14.88
CA LYS A 173 -0.52 -7.35 15.38
C LYS A 173 -1.57 -6.30 15.04
N ALA A 174 -1.34 -5.02 15.34
CA ALA A 174 -2.26 -3.94 15.03
C ALA A 174 -2.53 -3.80 13.52
N PHE A 175 -1.50 -4.02 12.70
CA PHE A 175 -1.61 -4.01 11.24
C PHE A 175 -2.57 -5.08 10.71
N GLN A 176 -2.52 -6.27 11.32
CA GLN A 176 -3.40 -7.40 10.99
C GLN A 176 -4.79 -7.28 11.62
N GLN A 177 -4.93 -6.48 12.68
CA GLN A 177 -6.21 -6.25 13.36
C GLN A 177 -7.08 -5.30 12.54
N ASP A 178 -8.33 -5.70 12.31
CA ASP A 178 -9.40 -5.02 11.53
C ASP A 178 -9.59 -5.61 10.14
N GLU A 179 -10.66 -6.38 10.01
CA GLU A 179 -11.24 -6.78 8.73
C GLU A 179 -12.09 -5.63 8.17
N ILE A 180 -11.87 -5.29 6.91
CA ILE A 180 -12.67 -4.28 6.23
C ILE A 180 -14.06 -4.86 5.96
N SER A 181 -15.11 -4.18 6.41
CA SER A 181 -16.48 -4.63 6.17
C SER A 181 -16.78 -4.77 4.67
N LEU A 182 -17.60 -5.75 4.31
CA LEU A 182 -18.06 -5.95 2.92
C LEU A 182 -18.76 -4.69 2.35
N GLN A 183 -19.50 -3.97 3.19
CA GLN A 183 -20.09 -2.69 2.81
C GLN A 183 -19.01 -1.71 2.37
N ARG A 184 -17.93 -1.57 3.15
CA ARG A 184 -16.85 -0.64 2.83
C ARG A 184 -16.08 -1.05 1.58
N ILE A 185 -15.82 -2.33 1.39
CA ILE A 185 -15.24 -2.88 0.15
C ILE A 185 -16.15 -2.55 -1.07
N SER A 186 -17.47 -2.70 -0.92
CA SER A 186 -18.43 -2.33 -1.97
C SER A 186 -18.45 -0.83 -2.24
N GLU A 187 -18.32 0.02 -1.21
CA GLU A 187 -18.23 1.47 -1.35
C GLU A 187 -17.00 1.89 -2.15
N THR A 188 -15.82 1.35 -1.82
CA THR A 188 -14.56 1.74 -2.48
C THR A 188 -14.44 1.16 -3.88
N SER A 189 -14.91 -0.06 -4.14
CA SER A 189 -14.88 -0.64 -5.50
C SER A 189 -15.71 0.16 -6.53
N ARG A 190 -16.70 0.96 -6.09
CA ARG A 190 -17.43 1.88 -6.99
C ARG A 190 -16.58 3.02 -7.51
N TRP A 191 -15.44 3.31 -6.89
CA TRP A 191 -14.52 4.36 -7.33
C TRP A 191 -13.88 4.06 -8.69
N LEU A 192 -13.82 2.78 -9.07
CA LEU A 192 -13.40 2.30 -10.39
C LEU A 192 -14.24 2.86 -11.54
N ARG A 193 -15.49 3.28 -11.27
CA ARG A 193 -16.39 3.84 -12.28
C ARG A 193 -16.05 5.28 -12.68
N PHE A 194 -15.09 5.90 -12.01
CA PHE A 194 -14.67 7.28 -12.24
C PHE A 194 -13.16 7.32 -12.59
N PRO A 195 -12.77 6.82 -13.78
CA PRO A 195 -11.38 6.86 -14.21
C PRO A 195 -10.84 8.29 -14.18
N SER A 196 -9.56 8.44 -13.83
CA SER A 196 -8.89 9.75 -13.91
C SER A 196 -8.89 10.23 -15.37
N LYS A 197 -9.01 11.55 -15.58
CA LYS A 197 -9.08 12.14 -16.93
C LYS A 197 -7.88 11.79 -17.83
N ALA A 198 -6.76 11.36 -17.26
CA ALA A 198 -5.55 10.96 -17.98
C ALA A 198 -5.79 9.79 -18.97
N GLN A 199 -6.77 8.91 -18.73
CA GLN A 199 -7.08 7.80 -19.64
C GLN A 199 -7.73 8.21 -20.96
N PHE A 200 -8.24 9.45 -21.09
CA PHE A 200 -8.94 9.89 -22.30
C PHE A 200 -8.07 10.65 -23.32
N SER A 201 -6.76 10.81 -23.06
CA SER A 201 -5.85 11.48 -24.00
C SER A 201 -5.12 10.53 -24.96
N GLN A 202 -5.49 9.25 -25.01
CA GLN A 202 -4.92 8.27 -25.94
C GLN A 202 -5.96 7.60 -26.86
N LEU A 203 -7.13 8.22 -27.04
CA LEU A 203 -8.11 7.87 -28.06
C LEU A 203 -8.31 9.06 -29.00
#